data_AF-A0A8T7A8Y7-F1
#
_entry.id   AF-A0A8T7A8Y7-F1
#
_cell.length_a   1.000
_cell.length_b   1.000
_cell.length_c   1.000
_cell.angle_alpha   90.00
_cell.angle_beta   90.00
_cell.angle_gamma   90.00
#
_symmetry.space_group_name_H-M   'P 1'
#
loop_
_entity.id
_entity.type
_entity.pdbx_description
1 polymer ?
#
loop_
_entity_poly.entity_id
_entity_poly.type
_entity_poly.pdbx_seq_one_letter_code
_entity_poly.pdbx_strand_id
1 'polypeptide(L)'
;MPNFDRYSRQILVGQLGFAGQQQLAAARVLIVGMGGLGCQVGAQLAGAGVGTLDLIDHDKVAASNLHRQILFREGDIGAAKAGVAERELANINSQVRVSGTVSRLSIDNVHPLVMAADLV
;
A
#
# COMPACT_ATOMS: atom_id res chain seq x y z
N MET A 1 -16.53 10.45 -2.50
CA MET A 1 -16.25 10.63 -3.94
C MET A 1 -14.76 10.95 -4.11
N PRO A 2 -14.09 10.46 -5.16
CA PRO A 2 -12.67 10.72 -5.40
C PRO A 2 -12.40 12.23 -5.48
N ASN A 3 -11.31 12.72 -4.87
CA ASN A 3 -10.93 14.13 -4.99
C ASN A 3 -10.50 14.43 -6.43
N PHE A 4 -11.27 15.27 -7.11
CA PHE A 4 -11.09 15.57 -8.51
C PHE A 4 -9.74 16.26 -8.79
N ASP A 5 -9.29 17.17 -7.92
CA ASP A 5 -8.04 17.90 -8.13
C ASP A 5 -6.83 16.95 -8.10
N ARG A 6 -6.83 16.00 -7.16
CA ARG A 6 -5.75 15.01 -6.99
C ARG A 6 -5.65 14.04 -8.16
N TYR A 7 -6.77 13.50 -8.62
CA TYR A 7 -6.80 12.44 -9.64
C TYR A 7 -7.10 12.95 -11.06
N SER A 8 -7.19 14.27 -11.26
CA SER A 8 -7.50 14.91 -12.55
C SER A 8 -6.69 14.33 -13.71
N ARG A 9 -5.37 14.18 -13.55
CA ARG A 9 -4.48 13.64 -14.59
C ARG A 9 -4.72 12.16 -14.89
N GLN A 10 -5.13 11.36 -13.90
CA GLN A 10 -5.45 9.95 -14.08
C GLN A 10 -6.81 9.80 -14.79
N ILE A 11 -7.80 10.60 -14.38
CA ILE A 11 -9.15 10.61 -14.97
C ILE A 11 -9.14 10.98 -16.45
N LEU A 12 -8.20 11.83 -16.89
CA LEU A 12 -8.05 12.20 -18.30
C LEU A 12 -7.53 11.05 -19.20
N VAL A 13 -7.02 9.96 -18.61
CA VAL A 13 -6.64 8.76 -19.37
C VAL A 13 -7.90 8.06 -19.83
N GLY A 14 -8.11 8.00 -21.15
CA GLY A 14 -9.38 7.56 -21.74
C GLY A 14 -9.84 6.16 -21.32
N GLN A 15 -8.91 5.23 -21.05
CA GLN A 15 -9.24 3.89 -20.57
C GLN A 15 -9.64 3.84 -19.08
N LEU A 16 -9.18 4.81 -18.28
CA LEU A 16 -9.51 4.87 -16.84
C LEU A 16 -10.79 5.68 -16.62
N GLY A 17 -10.79 6.94 -17.06
CA GLY A 17 -11.92 7.84 -16.86
C GLY A 17 -12.31 8.03 -15.38
N PHE A 18 -13.46 8.65 -15.17
CA PHE A 18 -14.02 8.82 -13.84
C PHE A 18 -14.50 7.49 -13.23
N ALA A 19 -15.01 6.59 -14.07
CA ALA A 19 -15.51 5.28 -13.64
C ALA A 19 -14.39 4.39 -13.08
N GLY A 20 -13.25 4.30 -13.78
CA GLY A 20 -12.09 3.56 -13.30
C GLY A 20 -11.51 4.13 -12.01
N GLN A 21 -11.49 5.47 -11.87
CA GLN A 21 -11.06 6.09 -10.61
C GLN A 21 -11.98 5.75 -9.44
N GLN A 22 -13.30 5.65 -9.67
CA GLN A 22 -14.24 5.19 -8.64
C GLN A 22 -14.02 3.72 -8.27
N GLN A 23 -13.70 2.87 -9.26
CA GLN A 23 -13.36 1.47 -9.01
C GLN A 23 -12.09 1.35 -8.16
N LEU A 24 -11.04 2.11 -8.48
CA LEU A 24 -9.83 2.16 -7.64
C LEU A 24 -10.16 2.59 -6.21
N ALA A 25 -10.94 3.65 -6.04
CA ALA A 25 -11.32 4.16 -4.71
C ALA A 25 -12.19 3.18 -3.89
N ALA A 26 -12.86 2.23 -4.56
CA ALA A 26 -13.63 1.17 -3.91
C ALA A 26 -12.81 -0.10 -3.63
N ALA A 27 -11.71 -0.29 -4.36
CA ALA A 27 -10.91 -1.52 -4.30
C ALA A 27 -10.12 -1.67 -3.00
N ARG A 28 -9.86 -2.92 -2.65
CA ARG A 28 -9.03 -3.36 -1.53
C ARG A 28 -7.93 -4.30 -2.02
N VAL A 29 -6.68 -3.95 -1.73
CA VAL A 29 -5.51 -4.71 -2.16
C VAL A 29 -4.70 -5.16 -0.94
N LEU A 30 -4.34 -6.44 -0.92
CA LEU A 30 -3.40 -7.00 0.05
C LEU A 30 -1.99 -6.97 -0.54
N ILE A 31 -1.01 -6.47 0.21
CA ILE A 31 0.40 -6.50 -0.16
C ILE A 31 1.15 -7.41 0.82
N VAL A 32 1.67 -8.52 0.30
CA VAL A 32 2.46 -9.47 1.08
C VAL A 32 3.94 -9.11 0.98
N GLY A 33 4.49 -8.58 2.07
CA GLY A 33 5.88 -8.15 2.18
C GLY A 33 6.10 -6.71 1.73
N MET A 34 6.65 -5.91 2.64
CA MET A 34 7.04 -4.51 2.46
C MET A 34 8.56 -4.39 2.23
N GLY A 35 9.07 -5.23 1.32
CA GLY A 35 10.43 -5.15 0.79
C GLY A 35 10.53 -4.18 -0.40
N GLY A 36 11.53 -4.35 -1.27
CA GLY A 36 11.75 -3.42 -2.39
C GLY A 36 10.56 -3.34 -3.36
N LEU A 37 9.96 -4.50 -3.65
CA LEU A 37 8.78 -4.60 -4.51
C LEU A 37 7.53 -4.01 -3.83
N GLY A 38 7.26 -4.43 -2.59
CA GLY A 38 6.12 -3.93 -1.81
C GLY A 38 6.16 -2.42 -1.61
N CYS A 39 7.33 -1.84 -1.32
CA CYS A 39 7.50 -0.39 -1.24
C CYS A 39 7.11 0.32 -2.54
N GLN A 40 7.58 -0.17 -3.68
CA GLN A 40 7.32 0.45 -4.97
C GLN A 40 5.85 0.34 -5.35
N VAL A 41 5.27 -0.87 -5.27
CA VAL A 41 3.87 -1.11 -5.62
C VAL A 41 2.95 -0.37 -4.66
N GLY A 42 3.18 -0.44 -3.35
CA GLY A 42 2.38 0.26 -2.35
C GLY A 42 2.34 1.77 -2.57
N ALA A 43 3.48 2.40 -2.88
CA ALA A 43 3.53 3.83 -3.18
C ALA A 43 2.72 4.20 -4.43
N GLN A 44 2.80 3.37 -5.49
CA GLN A 44 2.05 3.58 -6.72
C GLN A 44 0.55 3.39 -6.50
N LEU A 45 0.12 2.36 -5.78
CA LEU A 45 -1.30 2.11 -5.49
C LEU A 45 -1.90 3.19 -4.59
N ALA A 46 -1.16 3.65 -3.58
CA ALA A 46 -1.56 4.77 -2.74
C ALA A 46 -1.71 6.06 -3.56
N GLY A 47 -0.74 6.35 -4.44
CA GLY A 47 -0.81 7.50 -5.36
C GLY A 47 -1.94 7.41 -6.40
N ALA A 48 -2.26 6.20 -6.86
CA ALA A 48 -3.38 5.91 -7.76
C ALA A 48 -4.75 6.01 -7.06
N GLY A 49 -4.77 6.06 -5.73
CA GLY A 49 -6.00 6.21 -4.96
C GLY A 49 -6.79 4.91 -4.80
N VAL A 50 -6.10 3.76 -4.70
CA VAL A 50 -6.74 2.51 -4.26
C VAL A 50 -7.36 2.72 -2.88
N GLY A 51 -8.61 2.33 -2.69
CA GLY A 51 -9.38 2.66 -1.49
C GLY A 51 -8.79 2.12 -0.20
N THR A 52 -8.33 0.87 -0.22
CA THR A 52 -7.77 0.19 0.96
C THR A 52 -6.52 -0.61 0.58
N LEU A 53 -5.45 -0.44 1.35
CA LEU A 53 -4.21 -1.20 1.27
C LEU A 53 -3.96 -1.93 2.60
N ASP A 54 -4.03 -3.25 2.58
CA ASP A 54 -3.61 -4.07 3.72
C ASP A 54 -2.20 -4.56 3.48
N LEU A 55 -1.32 -4.37 4.45
CA LEU A 55 0.07 -4.75 4.37
C LEU A 55 0.33 -5.85 5.39
N ILE A 56 1.06 -6.89 5.01
CA ILE A 56 1.55 -7.89 5.96
C ILE A 56 3.05 -8.08 5.78
N ASP A 57 3.81 -7.79 6.83
CA ASP A 57 5.26 -8.04 6.88
C ASP A 57 5.69 -8.26 8.33
N HIS A 58 6.57 -9.23 8.57
CA HIS A 58 7.10 -9.58 9.89
C HIS A 58 8.48 -8.98 10.17
N ASP A 59 9.15 -8.48 9.13
CA ASP A 59 10.51 -7.97 9.24
C ASP A 59 10.57 -6.59 9.90
N LYS A 60 11.78 -6.26 10.33
CA LYS A 60 12.18 -4.91 10.74
C LYS A 60 13.01 -4.23 9.67
N VAL A 61 12.97 -2.90 9.63
CA VAL A 61 13.83 -2.09 8.76
C VAL A 61 15.29 -2.29 9.18
N ALA A 62 16.16 -2.51 8.20
CA ALA A 62 17.61 -2.62 8.38
C ALA A 62 18.37 -1.68 7.43
N ALA A 63 19.58 -1.25 7.80
CA ALA A 63 20.39 -0.37 6.96
C ALA A 63 20.61 -0.93 5.54
N SER A 64 20.85 -2.24 5.41
CA SER A 64 21.02 -2.94 4.13
C SER A 64 19.77 -2.95 3.24
N ASN A 65 18.62 -2.49 3.76
CA ASN A 65 17.36 -2.42 3.02
C ASN A 65 17.16 -1.06 2.33
N LEU A 66 17.77 0.01 2.86
CA LEU A 66 17.44 1.39 2.50
C LEU A 66 17.75 1.74 1.04
N HIS A 67 18.74 1.08 0.42
CA HIS A 67 19.10 1.33 -0.97
C HIS A 67 18.00 0.95 -1.99
N ARG A 68 16.98 0.16 -1.58
CA ARG A 68 15.91 -0.33 -2.47
C ARG A 68 14.50 -0.27 -1.88
N GLN A 69 14.37 -0.08 -0.56
CA GLN A 69 13.09 -0.03 0.13
C GLN A 69 12.72 1.43 0.41
N ILE A 70 12.24 2.09 -0.65
CA ILE A 70 12.13 3.56 -0.74
C ILE A 70 11.17 4.22 0.26
N LEU A 71 10.35 3.44 0.96
CA LEU A 71 9.48 3.96 2.02
C LEU A 71 10.25 4.20 3.33
N PHE A 72 11.39 3.55 3.54
CA PHE A 72 12.08 3.60 4.83
C PHE A 72 13.20 4.64 4.86
N ARG A 73 13.49 5.17 6.05
CA ARG A 73 14.60 6.11 6.32
C ARG A 73 15.52 5.56 7.40
N GLU A 74 16.69 6.19 7.57
CA GLU A 74 17.65 5.79 8.61
C GLU A 74 17.03 5.82 10.02
N GLY A 75 16.16 6.80 10.29
CA GLY A 75 15.44 6.90 11.57
C GLY A 75 14.44 5.77 11.84
N ASP A 76 14.10 4.97 10.83
CA ASP A 76 13.17 3.84 10.97
C ASP A 76 13.89 2.51 11.27
N ILE A 77 15.22 2.47 11.28
CA ILE A 77 15.98 1.24 11.52
C ILE A 77 15.56 0.58 12.84
N GLY A 78 15.20 -0.70 12.78
CA GLY A 78 14.70 -1.48 13.92
C GLY A 78 13.18 -1.42 14.13
N ALA A 79 12.47 -0.49 13.48
CA ALA A 79 11.01 -0.47 13.48
C ALA A 79 10.43 -1.55 12.55
N ALA A 80 9.19 -1.97 12.81
CA ALA A 80 8.51 -2.96 11.99
C ALA A 80 8.18 -2.38 10.60
N LYS A 81 8.53 -3.10 9.53
CA LYS A 81 8.33 -2.64 8.15
C LYS A 81 6.86 -2.34 7.86
N ALA A 82 5.94 -3.21 8.30
CA ALA A 82 4.51 -3.03 8.06
C ALA A 82 3.99 -1.72 8.67
N GLY A 83 4.38 -1.39 9.91
CA GLY A 83 3.95 -0.16 10.57
C GLY A 83 4.57 1.10 9.99
N VAL A 84 5.87 1.07 9.62
CA VAL A 84 6.51 2.20 8.93
C VAL A 84 5.87 2.40 7.56
N ALA A 85 5.65 1.32 6.80
CA ALA A 85 5.01 1.40 5.50
C ALA A 85 3.57 1.94 5.60
N GLU A 86 2.79 1.53 6.60
CA GLU A 86 1.46 2.09 6.87
C GLU A 86 1.50 3.62 7.01
N ARG A 87 2.37 4.11 7.89
CA ARG A 87 2.58 5.55 8.12
C ARG A 87 2.93 6.28 6.83
N GLU A 88 3.90 5.76 6.08
CA GLU A 88 4.42 6.43 4.88
C GLU A 88 3.41 6.43 3.73
N LEU A 89 2.69 5.32 3.52
CA LEU A 89 1.66 5.26 2.48
C LEU A 89 0.46 6.16 2.82
N ALA A 90 0.07 6.25 4.09
CA ALA A 90 -0.95 7.20 4.55
C ALA A 90 -0.51 8.67 4.34
N ASN A 91 0.79 8.96 4.47
CA ASN A 91 1.34 10.29 4.19
C ASN A 91 1.37 10.62 2.68
N ILE A 92 1.55 9.63 1.80
CA ILE A 92 1.45 9.82 0.34
C ILE A 92 0.02 10.25 -0.04
N ASN A 93 -0.98 9.58 0.53
CA ASN A 93 -2.38 9.84 0.21
C ASN A 93 -3.30 9.54 1.40
N SER A 94 -3.68 10.58 2.12
CA SER A 94 -4.57 10.49 3.30
C SER A 94 -6.00 10.04 2.98
N GLN A 95 -6.37 9.90 1.70
CA GLN A 95 -7.66 9.35 1.29
C GLN A 95 -7.66 7.82 1.21
N VAL A 96 -6.48 7.20 1.22
CA VAL A 96 -6.31 5.75 1.17
C VAL A 96 -6.28 5.21 2.60
N ARG A 97 -7.09 4.20 2.88
CA ARG A 97 -7.02 3.48 4.15
C ARG A 97 -5.87 2.49 4.08
N VAL A 98 -4.89 2.62 4.96
CA VAL A 98 -3.75 1.71 5.01
C VAL A 98 -3.77 1.00 6.36
N SER A 99 -3.54 -0.32 6.37
CA SER A 99 -3.41 -1.10 7.61
C SER A 99 -2.16 -1.98 7.55
N GLY A 100 -1.27 -1.86 8.54
CA GLY A 100 -0.02 -2.60 8.63
C GLY A 100 -0.07 -3.71 9.67
N THR A 101 -0.10 -4.97 9.24
CA THR A 101 -0.06 -6.13 10.13
C THR A 101 1.38 -6.64 10.28
N VAL A 102 1.92 -6.59 11.50
CA VAL A 102 3.25 -7.13 11.83
C VAL A 102 3.14 -8.64 12.08
N SER A 103 3.07 -9.41 11.01
CA SER A 103 2.97 -10.86 11.08
C SER A 103 3.53 -11.51 9.82
N ARG A 104 3.88 -12.79 9.93
CA ARG A 104 4.26 -13.59 8.77
C ARG A 104 2.99 -14.16 8.16
N LEU A 105 2.86 -14.08 6.84
CA LEU A 105 1.80 -14.81 6.15
C LEU A 105 2.03 -16.32 6.33
N SER A 106 1.02 -17.01 6.84
CA SER A 106 1.03 -18.45 7.10
C SER A 106 -0.29 -19.07 6.65
N ILE A 107 -0.36 -20.41 6.68
CA ILE A 107 -1.59 -21.12 6.34
C ILE A 107 -2.75 -20.79 7.31
N ASP A 108 -2.42 -20.35 8.53
CA ASP A 108 -3.40 -20.04 9.58
C ASP A 108 -4.09 -18.68 9.37
N ASN A 109 -3.44 -17.74 8.67
CA ASN A 109 -3.95 -16.38 8.48
C ASN A 109 -4.21 -16.01 7.01
N VAL A 110 -3.73 -16.79 6.04
CA VAL A 110 -3.84 -16.45 4.61
C VAL A 110 -5.28 -16.38 4.13
N HIS A 111 -6.13 -17.33 4.54
CA HIS A 111 -7.49 -17.42 4.03
C HIS A 111 -8.32 -16.16 4.29
N PRO A 112 -8.47 -15.66 5.54
CA PRO A 112 -9.24 -14.45 5.79
C PRO A 112 -8.65 -13.20 5.12
N LEU A 113 -7.31 -13.12 4.99
CA LEU A 113 -6.65 -11.98 4.35
C LEU A 113 -6.92 -11.92 2.84
N VAL A 114 -6.79 -13.05 2.15
CA VAL A 114 -7.03 -13.14 0.70
C VAL A 114 -8.51 -12.96 0.37
N MET A 115 -9.42 -13.53 1.17
CA MET A 115 -10.87 -13.40 0.93
C MET A 115 -11.41 -11.98 1.11
N ALA A 116 -10.72 -11.13 1.86
CA ALA A 116 -11.10 -9.74 2.04
C ALA A 116 -10.60 -8.82 0.90
N ALA A 117 -9.63 -9.26 0.10
CA ALA A 117 -8.99 -8.46 -0.92
C ALA A 117 -9.55 -8.75 -2.32
N ASP A 118 -9.67 -7.70 -3.13
CA ASP A 118 -10.00 -7.84 -4.56
C ASP A 118 -8.77 -8.31 -5.36
N LEU A 119 -7.56 -8.02 -4.86
CA LEU A 119 -6.28 -8.37 -5.45
C LEU A 119 -5.22 -8.59 -4.34
N VAL A 120 -4.30 -9.52 -4.59
CA VAL A 120 -3.13 -9.83 -3.76
C VAL A 120 -1.85 -9.65 -4.57
#